data_AF-A0A2V8DSH4-F1
#
_entry.id   AF-A0A2V8DSH4-F1
#
_cell.length_a   1.000
_cell.length_b   1.000
_cell.length_c   1.000
_cell.angle_alpha   90.00
_cell.angle_beta   90.00
_cell.angle_gamma   90.00
#
_symmetry.space_group_name_H-M   'P 1'
#
loop_
_entity.id
_entity.type
_entity.pdbx_description
1 polymer ?
#
loop_
_entity_poly.entity_id
_entity_poly.type
_entity_poly.pdbx_seq_one_letter_code
_entity_poly.pdbx_strand_id
1 'polypeptide(L)'
;GYAPVLTELKLAGNFLSPDLTSAASVAKSGFTVTMAAGAGNTAIPAPPAGCVAPGSNYYASAIPLTLNSTGTRSFSTNAQGTIFYNNTAVAPLEAIFTTTGTPIQ
;
A
#
# COMPACT_ATOMS: atom_id res chain seq x y z
N GLY A 1 -4.64 -14.48 -4.16
CA GLY A 1 -4.77 -13.39 -3.19
C GLY A 1 -3.51 -12.58 -3.14
N TYR A 2 -3.58 -11.45 -2.45
CA TYR A 2 -2.49 -10.50 -2.30
C TYR A 2 -1.85 -10.64 -0.93
N ALA A 3 -0.58 -10.26 -0.82
CA ALA A 3 0.06 -10.03 0.48
C ALA A 3 -0.45 -8.69 1.04
N PRO A 4 -1.21 -8.66 2.15
CA PRO A 4 -1.74 -7.42 2.71
C PRO A 4 -0.68 -6.54 3.38
N VAL A 5 0.52 -7.04 3.70
CA VAL A 5 1.58 -6.27 4.39
C VAL A 5 2.96 -6.43 3.74
N LEU A 6 3.81 -5.40 3.85
CA LEU A 6 5.14 -5.35 3.22
C LEU A 6 6.06 -6.50 3.69
N THR A 7 5.95 -6.90 4.95
CA THR A 7 6.76 -7.99 5.52
C THR A 7 6.38 -9.35 4.93
N GLU A 8 5.14 -9.55 4.49
CA GLU A 8 4.72 -10.79 3.85
C GLU A 8 5.25 -10.89 2.40
N LEU A 9 5.33 -9.76 1.68
CA LEU A 9 5.96 -9.75 0.34
C LEU A 9 7.43 -10.19 0.36
N LYS A 10 8.14 -9.98 1.48
CA LYS A 10 9.50 -10.51 1.66
C LYS A 10 9.50 -12.04 1.62
N LEU A 11 8.59 -12.65 2.38
CA LEU A 11 8.50 -14.11 2.54
C LEU A 11 8.10 -14.80 1.23
N ALA A 12 7.27 -14.14 0.41
CA ALA A 12 6.73 -14.72 -0.81
C ALA A 12 7.75 -14.86 -1.97
N GLY A 13 8.91 -14.16 -1.91
CA GLY A 13 9.91 -14.32 -2.98
C GLY A 13 10.90 -13.17 -3.20
N ASN A 14 11.11 -12.27 -2.23
CA ASN A 14 12.01 -11.11 -2.38
C ASN A 14 11.72 -10.25 -3.62
N PHE A 15 10.44 -10.02 -3.94
CA PHE A 15 10.03 -9.21 -5.09
C PHE A 15 10.38 -7.72 -4.97
N LEU A 16 10.57 -7.26 -3.74
CA LEU A 16 10.90 -5.88 -3.41
C LEU A 16 12.29 -5.82 -2.80
N SER A 17 12.92 -4.66 -2.92
CA SER A 17 14.20 -4.40 -2.26
C SER A 17 14.08 -4.61 -0.74
N PRO A 18 15.14 -5.10 -0.07
CA PRO A 18 15.07 -5.42 1.37
C PRO A 18 14.68 -4.23 2.27
N ASP A 19 14.95 -3.01 1.83
CA ASP A 19 14.58 -1.80 2.56
C ASP A 19 13.07 -1.55 2.57
N LEU A 20 12.37 -1.90 1.48
CA LEU A 20 10.91 -1.79 1.38
C LEU A 20 10.15 -2.79 2.23
N THR A 21 10.79 -3.87 2.64
CA THR A 21 10.13 -4.98 3.36
C THR A 21 10.64 -5.16 4.78
N SER A 22 11.37 -4.18 5.29
CA SER A 22 11.98 -4.18 6.63
C SER A 22 10.95 -4.00 7.75
N ALA A 23 9.81 -3.37 7.48
CA ALA A 23 8.71 -3.17 8.40
C ALA A 23 7.37 -2.99 7.65
N ALA A 24 6.25 -2.95 8.38
CA ALA A 24 4.93 -2.68 7.80
C ALA A 24 4.78 -1.25 7.25
N SER A 25 5.59 -0.33 7.79
CA SER A 25 5.75 1.05 7.31
C SER A 25 7.23 1.39 7.26
N VAL A 26 7.69 1.93 6.15
CA VAL A 26 9.12 2.17 5.88
C VAL A 26 9.32 3.55 5.25
N ALA A 27 10.36 4.25 5.67
CA ALA A 27 10.79 5.47 5.01
C ALA A 27 11.64 5.13 3.78
N LYS A 28 11.24 5.57 2.60
CA LYS A 28 11.99 5.38 1.35
C LYS A 28 11.76 6.54 0.39
N SER A 29 12.85 7.02 -0.20
CA SER A 29 12.84 8.09 -1.22
C SER A 29 12.07 9.36 -0.81
N GLY A 30 12.05 9.71 0.48
CA GLY A 30 11.33 10.88 0.99
C GLY A 30 9.86 10.63 1.39
N PHE A 31 9.39 9.38 1.34
CA PHE A 31 8.02 9.00 1.69
C PHE A 31 7.99 7.91 2.75
N THR A 32 6.99 7.98 3.63
CA THR A 32 6.53 6.83 4.41
C THR A 32 5.66 5.98 3.51
N VAL A 33 6.15 4.79 3.16
CA VAL A 33 5.42 3.77 2.40
C VAL A 33 4.83 2.77 3.37
N THR A 34 3.55 2.48 3.23
CA THR A 34 2.82 1.52 4.09
C THR A 34 1.94 0.64 3.24
N MET A 35 1.82 -0.63 3.62
CA MET A 35 0.83 -1.53 3.07
C MET A 35 0.08 -2.25 4.18
N ALA A 36 -1.23 -2.29 4.09
CA ALA A 36 -2.14 -2.93 5.03
C ALA A 36 -3.24 -3.71 4.29
N ALA A 37 -4.03 -4.49 5.02
CA ALA A 37 -5.24 -5.07 4.48
C ALA A 37 -6.19 -3.97 4.00
N GLY A 38 -6.69 -4.09 2.77
CA GLY A 38 -7.64 -3.13 2.20
C GLY A 38 -9.05 -3.30 2.76
N ALA A 39 -9.91 -2.32 2.49
CA ALA A 39 -11.32 -2.34 2.83
C ALA A 39 -11.99 -3.57 2.19
N GLY A 40 -12.81 -4.27 2.98
CA GLY A 40 -13.47 -5.51 2.55
C GLY A 40 -12.52 -6.70 2.38
N ASN A 41 -11.25 -6.61 2.83
CA ASN A 41 -10.32 -7.72 2.75
C ASN A 41 -10.85 -8.96 3.50
N THR A 42 -10.77 -10.10 2.84
CA THR A 42 -11.12 -11.42 3.37
C THR A 42 -9.89 -12.32 3.34
N ALA A 43 -9.64 -13.04 4.43
CA ALA A 43 -8.53 -13.98 4.50
C ALA A 43 -8.76 -15.15 3.53
N ILE A 44 -7.69 -15.58 2.85
CA ILE A 44 -7.74 -16.75 1.97
C ILE A 44 -7.40 -18.00 2.78
N PRO A 45 -8.32 -18.98 2.93
CA PRO A 45 -8.14 -20.09 3.87
C PRO A 45 -7.02 -21.06 3.53
N ALA A 46 -6.66 -21.18 2.25
CA ALA A 46 -5.61 -22.06 1.76
C ALA A 46 -4.48 -21.21 1.13
N PRO A 47 -3.55 -20.67 1.95
CA PRO A 47 -2.45 -19.87 1.43
C PRO A 47 -1.53 -20.73 0.54
N PRO A 48 -1.11 -20.22 -0.63
CA PRO A 48 -0.04 -20.83 -1.40
C PRO A 48 1.26 -20.92 -0.59
N ALA A 49 2.15 -21.85 -0.95
CA ALA A 49 3.45 -21.97 -0.31
C ALA A 49 4.23 -20.64 -0.38
N GLY A 50 4.76 -20.18 0.75
CA GLY A 50 5.48 -18.90 0.87
C GLY A 50 4.61 -17.71 1.29
N CYS A 51 3.29 -17.86 1.34
CA CYS A 51 2.37 -16.86 1.88
C CYS A 51 1.92 -17.25 3.30
N VAL A 52 1.80 -16.27 4.20
CA VAL A 52 1.45 -16.52 5.61
C VAL A 52 0.00 -16.15 5.90
N ALA A 53 -0.48 -15.02 5.35
CA ALA A 53 -1.82 -14.50 5.58
C ALA A 53 -2.35 -13.73 4.35
N PRO A 54 -2.44 -14.37 3.16
CA PRO A 54 -2.92 -13.70 1.97
C PRO A 54 -4.39 -13.28 2.11
N GLY A 55 -4.69 -12.12 1.55
CA GLY A 55 -6.01 -11.52 1.53
C GLY A 55 -6.60 -11.38 0.13
N SER A 56 -7.88 -11.05 0.04
CA SER A 56 -8.54 -10.67 -1.21
C SER A 56 -8.25 -9.24 -1.65
N ASN A 57 -7.77 -8.37 -0.74
CA ASN A 57 -7.47 -6.97 -1.03
C ASN A 57 -6.28 -6.45 -0.19
N TYR A 58 -5.63 -5.40 -0.67
CA TYR A 58 -4.60 -4.64 0.05
C TYR A 58 -4.84 -3.14 -0.13
N TYR A 59 -4.30 -2.34 0.77
CA TYR A 59 -4.20 -0.89 0.63
C TYR A 59 -2.75 -0.49 0.79
N ALA A 60 -2.21 0.16 -0.23
CA ALA A 60 -0.87 0.71 -0.21
C ALA A 60 -0.93 2.23 -0.27
N SER A 61 -0.09 2.88 0.53
CA SER A 61 -0.01 4.34 0.59
C SER A 61 1.42 4.84 0.63
N ALA A 62 1.63 6.04 0.09
CA ALA A 62 2.87 6.80 0.20
C ALA A 62 2.56 8.22 0.66
N ILE A 63 3.08 8.60 1.82
CA ILE A 63 2.89 9.93 2.43
C ILE A 63 4.27 10.61 2.50
N PRO A 64 4.43 11.87 2.07
CA PRO A 64 5.72 12.54 2.16
C PRO A 64 6.15 12.66 3.63
N LEU A 65 7.42 12.35 3.92
CA LEU A 65 8.01 12.52 5.26
C LEU A 65 7.84 13.96 5.77
N THR A 66 8.01 14.94 4.88
CA THR A 66 7.76 16.35 5.14
C THR A 66 7.02 16.95 3.94
N LEU A 67 5.75 17.33 4.15
CA LEU A 67 4.93 17.97 3.12
C LEU A 67 5.60 19.27 2.63
N ASN A 68 5.59 19.48 1.31
CA ASN A 68 6.23 20.58 0.59
C ASN A 68 7.78 20.57 0.63
N SER A 69 8.40 19.52 1.16
CA SER A 69 9.86 19.33 1.09
C SER A 69 10.21 18.02 0.39
N THR A 70 9.79 16.89 0.94
CA THR A 70 10.06 15.57 0.33
C THR A 70 8.97 15.14 -0.67
N GLY A 71 7.84 15.83 -0.67
CA GLY A 71 6.77 15.69 -1.66
C GLY A 71 5.62 16.66 -1.42
N THR A 72 4.81 16.92 -2.44
CA THR A 72 3.63 17.82 -2.38
C THR A 72 2.30 17.07 -2.45
N ARG A 73 2.36 15.74 -2.57
CA ARG A 73 1.20 14.86 -2.74
C ARG A 73 1.38 13.59 -1.93
N SER A 74 0.29 13.09 -1.38
CA SER A 74 0.19 11.71 -0.88
C SER A 74 -0.53 10.86 -1.91
N PHE A 75 -0.21 9.56 -1.93
CA PHE A 75 -0.74 8.61 -2.90
C PHE A 75 -1.30 7.38 -2.21
N SER A 76 -2.27 6.74 -2.86
CA SER A 76 -2.78 5.44 -2.44
C SER A 76 -3.30 4.62 -3.60
N THR A 77 -3.29 3.31 -3.43
CA THR A 77 -3.88 2.33 -4.36
C THR A 77 -4.33 1.08 -3.60
N ASN A 78 -5.12 0.24 -4.26
CA ASN A 78 -5.53 -1.07 -3.75
C ASN A 78 -5.50 -2.11 -4.87
N ALA A 79 -6.10 -3.28 -4.65
CA ALA A 79 -6.12 -4.37 -5.62
C ALA A 79 -6.76 -4.01 -6.98
N GLN A 80 -7.51 -2.91 -7.09
CA GLN A 80 -8.07 -2.41 -8.35
C GLN A 80 -7.04 -1.69 -9.22
N GLY A 81 -5.90 -1.29 -8.66
CA GLY A 81 -4.76 -0.75 -9.40
C GLY A 81 -4.82 0.75 -9.72
N THR A 82 -5.98 1.40 -9.58
CA THR A 82 -6.08 2.87 -9.71
C THR A 82 -5.25 3.56 -8.64
N ILE A 83 -4.52 4.60 -9.03
CA ILE A 83 -3.75 5.44 -8.11
C ILE A 83 -4.52 6.74 -7.88
N PHE A 84 -4.77 7.04 -6.62
CA PHE A 84 -5.36 8.30 -6.17
C PHE A 84 -4.30 9.16 -5.50
N TYR A 85 -4.49 10.48 -5.57
CA TYR A 85 -3.64 11.42 -4.84
C TYR A 85 -4.45 12.51 -4.13
N ASN A 86 -3.84 13.14 -3.15
CA ASN A 86 -4.26 14.44 -2.63
C ASN A 86 -3.03 15.29 -2.29
N ASN A 87 -3.21 16.59 -2.05
CA ASN A 87 -2.11 17.53 -1.75
C ASN A 87 -1.87 17.72 -0.25
N THR A 88 -2.10 16.69 0.55
CA THR A 88 -1.95 16.74 2.01
C THR A 88 -0.92 15.71 2.49
N ALA A 89 -0.54 15.75 3.76
CA ALA A 89 0.27 14.72 4.43
C ALA A 89 -0.57 13.52 4.91
N VAL A 90 -1.67 13.22 4.23
CA VAL A 90 -2.60 12.14 4.56
C VAL A 90 -2.89 11.34 3.30
N ALA A 91 -2.79 10.02 3.37
CA ALA A 91 -3.09 9.17 2.23
C ALA A 91 -4.59 9.25 1.84
N PRO A 92 -4.94 9.23 0.55
CA PRO A 92 -6.33 9.18 0.14
C PRO A 92 -7.05 7.91 0.64
N LEU A 93 -8.27 8.05 1.18
CA LEU A 93 -9.03 6.95 1.79
C LEU A 93 -9.58 5.99 0.74
N GLU A 94 -9.62 4.67 0.99
CA GLU A 94 -10.22 3.72 0.04
C GLU A 94 -11.68 3.98 -0.29
N ALA A 95 -12.44 4.60 0.61
CA ALA A 95 -13.83 5.00 0.34
C ALA A 95 -13.94 5.94 -0.87
N ILE A 96 -12.90 6.72 -1.15
CA ILE A 96 -12.92 7.61 -2.32
C ILE A 96 -12.71 6.84 -3.62
N PHE A 97 -12.26 5.58 -3.59
CA PHE A 97 -11.99 4.80 -4.80
C PHE A 97 -13.30 4.33 -5.46
N THR A 98 -14.40 4.34 -4.71
CA THR A 98 -15.75 4.13 -5.21
C THR A 98 -16.46 5.44 -5.59
N THR A 99 -15.81 6.59 -5.38
CA THR A 99 -16.29 7.92 -5.78
C THR A 99 -15.29 8.54 -6.77
N THR A 100 -15.61 9.66 -7.40
CA THR A 100 -14.65 10.37 -8.25
C THR A 100 -13.63 11.15 -7.40
N GLY A 101 -12.69 10.46 -6.74
CA GLY A 101 -11.41 11.08 -6.35
C GLY A 101 -10.59 11.41 -7.59
N THR A 102 -9.57 12.27 -7.52
CA THR A 102 -8.75 12.60 -8.70
C THR A 102 -7.87 11.41 -9.09
N PRO A 103 -8.24 10.62 -10.11
CA PRO A 103 -7.44 9.49 -10.53
C PRO A 103 -6.28 10.01 -11.37
N ILE A 104 -5.15 9.31 -11.35
CA ILE A 104 -4.01 9.62 -12.23
C ILE A 104 -3.75 8.53 -13.26
N GLN A 105 -4.31 7.33 -13.09
CA GLN A 105 -4.33 6.23 -14.06
C GLN A 105 -5.49 5.28 -13.77
#